data_AF-A0A7R7E3S6-F1
#
_entry.id   AF-A0A7R7E3S6-F1
#
_cell.length_a   1.000
_cell.length_b   1.000
_cell.length_c   1.000
_cell.angle_alpha   90.00
_cell.angle_beta   90.00
_cell.angle_gamma   90.00
#
_symmetry.space_group_name_H-M   'P 1'
#
loop_
_entity.id
_entity.type
_entity.pdbx_description
1 polymer ?
#
loop_
_entity_poly.entity_id
_entity_poly.type
_entity_poly.pdbx_seq_one_letter_code
_entity_poly.pdbx_strand_id
1 'polypeptide(L)'
;MATLHYASGGSAAEVATAGFNLADVQYLSQVNALPDGMKGLVYLSAHDGVTQSFIDKVTPFLNNPKVFGFFLMDEPDPTGKWGTYASAANLKAESDWIHSHFPGAKTFITMMNMGSSTNPDFTNTYNPANTGIDYYGLDPYPVRTGTTTVDYNMIDRAVAAAVKSGIPIDKIIPVYQTFGGGGWETDTGGKHVMPTTSQMQTMMDHWAKLVPSPAFDYAYAWGSQNGDTALENSPELQALFRQHNASSTSSAPPATTEPTPPPTSASTPPTSNPTPPTTSTDPSHNDHVIQGGKGNDTYHVNNAHDKVMEANGGGFDKVMASVSYALSAGSHIEQLTTSRTGGKTAINLTGNEFGQTIAGNNGDNKINGGGGSDLLKGYGGHDAFVFNTVLGPNNIDRIADFNVSRDKIYLDHTVFAGLQKGVLAAGSFHAGHSAHDANDHIIYNSTTGALSFDSDGLGGHAQVQFASLSPHLYLGENSFLVT
;
A
#
# COMPACT_ATOMS: atom_id res chain seq x y z
N MET A 1 7.23 -24.39 -15.30
CA MET A 1 6.73 -23.75 -14.08
C MET A 1 5.44 -23.03 -14.43
N ALA A 2 4.52 -22.85 -13.47
CA ALA A 2 3.37 -21.99 -13.72
C ALA A 2 3.86 -20.58 -14.09
N THR A 3 3.23 -19.94 -15.07
CA THR A 3 3.50 -18.54 -15.40
C THR A 3 3.19 -17.68 -14.19
N LEU A 4 4.06 -16.71 -13.89
CA LEU A 4 3.85 -15.77 -12.81
C LEU A 4 3.00 -14.59 -13.29
N HIS A 5 2.09 -14.13 -12.44
CA HIS A 5 1.14 -13.05 -12.70
C HIS A 5 1.19 -12.10 -11.50
N TYR A 6 1.68 -10.89 -11.72
CA TYR A 6 1.91 -9.85 -10.71
C TYR A 6 0.80 -8.81 -10.70
N ALA A 7 0.42 -8.35 -9.52
CA ALA A 7 -0.43 -7.18 -9.34
C ALA A 7 0.14 -6.32 -8.20
N SER A 8 0.28 -5.01 -8.44
CA SER A 8 0.78 -4.07 -7.42
C SER A 8 -0.35 -3.57 -6.52
N GLY A 9 -0.04 -3.19 -5.29
CA GLY A 9 -0.96 -2.43 -4.43
C GLY A 9 -2.14 -3.20 -3.83
N GLY A 10 -2.20 -4.53 -3.98
CA GLY A 10 -3.21 -5.40 -3.34
C GLY A 10 -2.56 -6.39 -2.37
N SER A 11 -3.27 -6.78 -1.31
CA SER A 11 -2.76 -7.84 -0.44
C SER A 11 -2.70 -9.18 -1.18
N ALA A 12 -1.79 -10.06 -0.75
CA ALA A 12 -1.65 -11.38 -1.36
C ALA A 12 -2.96 -12.19 -1.37
N ALA A 13 -3.79 -12.05 -0.33
CA ALA A 13 -5.07 -12.73 -0.25
C ALA A 13 -6.09 -12.18 -1.27
N GLU A 14 -6.12 -10.86 -1.47
CA GLU A 14 -7.03 -10.20 -2.41
C GLU A 14 -6.69 -10.54 -3.85
N VAL A 15 -5.42 -10.36 -4.24
CA VAL A 15 -4.98 -10.58 -5.64
C VAL A 15 -5.10 -12.06 -6.03
N ALA A 16 -4.91 -12.98 -5.08
CA ALA A 16 -5.10 -14.42 -5.29
C ALA A 16 -6.54 -14.76 -5.71
N THR A 17 -7.54 -13.98 -5.31
CA THR A 17 -8.93 -14.20 -5.73
C THR A 17 -9.11 -14.04 -7.24
N ALA A 18 -8.30 -13.20 -7.90
CA ALA A 18 -8.27 -13.02 -9.36
C ALA A 18 -7.18 -13.87 -10.04
N GLY A 19 -6.60 -14.85 -9.33
CA GLY A 19 -5.64 -15.79 -9.88
C GLY A 19 -4.20 -15.27 -9.99
N PHE A 20 -3.90 -14.08 -9.48
CA PHE A 20 -2.50 -13.62 -9.40
C PHE A 20 -1.72 -14.51 -8.43
N ASN A 21 -0.46 -14.79 -8.75
CA ASN A 21 0.40 -15.71 -8.00
C ASN A 21 1.79 -15.12 -7.70
N LEU A 22 2.03 -13.87 -8.09
CA LEU A 22 3.16 -13.05 -7.70
C LEU A 22 2.60 -11.80 -6.99
N ALA A 23 2.83 -11.68 -5.69
CA ALA A 23 2.26 -10.61 -4.87
C ALA A 23 3.25 -9.47 -4.65
N ASP A 24 2.72 -8.26 -4.58
CA ASP A 24 3.45 -7.07 -4.14
C ASP A 24 3.66 -7.09 -2.63
N VAL A 25 4.92 -7.01 -2.21
CA VAL A 25 5.32 -7.12 -0.81
C VAL A 25 6.45 -6.15 -0.52
N GLN A 26 6.56 -5.70 0.72
CA GLN A 26 7.62 -4.81 1.20
C GLN A 26 8.28 -5.33 2.48
N TYR A 27 7.60 -6.24 3.20
CA TYR A 27 8.04 -6.74 4.49
C TYR A 27 8.11 -8.27 4.54
N LEU A 28 9.05 -8.80 5.35
CA LEU A 28 9.23 -10.25 5.51
C LEU A 28 7.97 -10.93 6.06
N SER A 29 7.19 -10.23 6.90
CA SER A 29 5.90 -10.72 7.41
C SER A 29 4.91 -11.01 6.28
N GLN A 30 4.83 -10.14 5.25
CA GLN A 30 3.97 -10.34 4.09
C GLN A 30 4.43 -11.54 3.25
N VAL A 31 5.74 -11.70 3.05
CA VAL A 31 6.32 -12.87 2.36
C VAL A 31 5.99 -14.17 3.10
N ASN A 32 6.10 -14.17 4.43
CA ASN A 32 5.81 -15.35 5.24
C ASN A 32 4.32 -15.71 5.18
N ALA A 33 3.45 -14.70 5.14
CA ALA A 33 2.00 -14.84 5.03
C ALA A 33 1.49 -15.23 3.62
N LEU A 34 2.36 -15.28 2.60
CA LEU A 34 1.94 -15.64 1.25
C LEU A 34 1.30 -17.04 1.22
N PRO A 35 0.14 -17.20 0.55
CA PRO A 35 -0.47 -18.50 0.29
C PRO A 35 0.49 -19.48 -0.40
N ASP A 36 0.22 -20.78 -0.24
CA ASP A 36 1.01 -21.82 -0.89
C ASP A 36 1.00 -21.66 -2.41
N GLY A 37 2.17 -21.80 -3.03
CA GLY A 37 2.34 -21.63 -4.47
C GLY A 37 2.53 -20.18 -4.94
N MET A 38 2.25 -19.18 -4.10
CA MET A 38 2.54 -17.78 -4.42
C MET A 38 4.00 -17.42 -4.16
N LYS A 39 4.47 -16.41 -4.88
CA LYS A 39 5.75 -15.74 -4.66
C LYS A 39 5.55 -14.26 -4.35
N GLY A 40 6.54 -13.64 -3.71
CA GLY A 40 6.59 -12.20 -3.48
C GLY A 40 7.58 -11.52 -4.43
N LEU A 41 7.19 -10.39 -4.99
CA LEU A 41 8.08 -9.42 -5.63
C LEU A 41 8.23 -8.23 -4.66
N VAL A 42 9.44 -8.03 -4.14
CA VAL A 42 9.66 -7.06 -3.05
C VAL A 42 9.87 -5.65 -3.63
N TYR A 43 8.94 -4.73 -3.39
CA TYR A 43 9.10 -3.33 -3.79
C TYR A 43 10.04 -2.57 -2.84
N LEU A 44 11.11 -1.99 -3.39
CA LEU A 44 12.16 -1.34 -2.60
C LEU A 44 12.12 0.18 -2.63
N SER A 45 11.72 0.77 -3.76
CA SER A 45 11.96 2.18 -4.09
C SER A 45 13.43 2.57 -3.88
N ALA A 46 14.35 1.77 -4.43
CA ALA A 46 15.80 1.95 -4.32
C ALA A 46 16.39 2.58 -5.59
N HIS A 47 17.21 3.62 -5.42
CA HIS A 47 17.87 4.34 -6.53
C HIS A 47 19.19 5.02 -6.14
N ASP A 48 19.62 4.90 -4.88
CA ASP A 48 20.78 5.61 -4.33
C ASP A 48 22.04 4.74 -4.31
N GLY A 49 21.97 3.53 -4.86
CA GLY A 49 23.04 2.55 -4.82
C GLY A 49 22.97 1.70 -3.56
N VAL A 50 24.04 0.94 -3.30
CA VAL A 50 24.14 0.03 -2.16
C VAL A 50 24.43 0.80 -0.87
N THR A 51 23.43 1.55 -0.40
CA THR A 51 23.44 2.24 0.89
C THR A 51 23.11 1.28 2.03
N GLN A 52 23.33 1.70 3.29
CA GLN A 52 22.90 0.90 4.43
C GLN A 52 21.38 0.69 4.44
N SER A 53 20.59 1.70 4.05
CA SER A 53 19.12 1.58 3.95
C SER A 53 18.71 0.53 2.92
N PHE A 54 19.40 0.47 1.78
CA PHE A 54 19.19 -0.59 0.78
C PHE A 54 19.51 -1.98 1.35
N ILE A 55 20.67 -2.13 2.00
CA ILE A 55 21.08 -3.39 2.63
C ILE A 55 20.06 -3.83 3.67
N ASP A 56 19.60 -2.93 4.54
CA ASP A 56 18.64 -3.21 5.61
C ASP A 56 17.27 -3.62 5.04
N LYS A 57 16.85 -3.03 3.92
CA LYS A 57 15.63 -3.42 3.21
C LYS A 57 15.74 -4.81 2.57
N VAL A 58 16.88 -5.15 1.97
CA VAL A 58 17.02 -6.41 1.20
C VAL A 58 17.39 -7.61 2.10
N THR A 59 18.23 -7.40 3.11
CA THR A 59 18.79 -8.46 3.96
C THR A 59 17.75 -9.40 4.58
N PRO A 60 16.59 -8.93 5.07
CA PRO A 60 15.56 -9.80 5.65
C PRO A 60 15.01 -10.88 4.69
N PHE A 61 15.15 -10.66 3.38
CA PHE A 61 14.57 -11.52 2.35
C PHE A 61 15.55 -12.56 1.79
N LEU A 62 16.84 -12.45 2.12
CA LEU A 62 17.90 -13.26 1.51
C LEU A 62 17.61 -14.75 1.69
N ASN A 63 17.69 -15.50 0.58
CA ASN A 63 17.48 -16.94 0.52
C ASN A 63 16.07 -17.41 0.90
N ASN A 64 15.10 -16.51 1.07
CA ASN A 64 13.72 -16.91 1.33
C ASN A 64 13.12 -17.52 0.04
N PRO A 65 12.70 -18.79 0.06
CA PRO A 65 12.24 -19.47 -1.16
C PRO A 65 10.94 -18.90 -1.70
N LYS A 66 10.17 -18.13 -0.91
CA LYS A 66 8.95 -17.46 -1.38
C LYS A 66 9.23 -16.14 -2.10
N VAL A 67 10.45 -15.62 -2.07
CA VAL A 67 10.83 -14.38 -2.79
C VAL A 67 11.22 -14.73 -4.22
N PHE A 68 10.53 -14.13 -5.19
CA PHE A 68 10.90 -14.22 -6.60
C PHE A 68 12.02 -13.23 -6.95
N GLY A 69 11.93 -12.01 -6.42
CA GLY A 69 12.86 -10.95 -6.74
C GLY A 69 12.50 -9.62 -6.08
N PHE A 70 13.12 -8.56 -6.57
CA PHE A 70 13.03 -7.20 -6.07
C PHE A 70 12.63 -6.25 -7.21
N PHE A 71 11.53 -5.53 -7.00
CA PHE A 71 11.13 -4.40 -7.81
C PHE A 71 11.86 -3.16 -7.27
N LEU A 72 12.93 -2.77 -7.96
CA LEU A 72 13.82 -1.71 -7.47
C LEU A 72 13.09 -0.37 -7.48
N MET A 73 12.43 -0.03 -8.59
CA MET A 73 11.83 1.29 -8.74
C MET A 73 10.78 1.34 -9.84
N ASP A 74 9.71 2.07 -9.57
CA ASP A 74 8.68 2.41 -10.54
C ASP A 74 9.09 3.67 -11.33
N GLU A 75 9.15 3.54 -12.66
CA GLU A 75 9.47 4.59 -13.64
C GLU A 75 10.62 5.54 -13.23
N PRO A 76 11.84 5.03 -12.95
CA PRO A 76 12.98 5.88 -12.61
C PRO A 76 13.29 6.92 -13.69
N ASP A 77 13.47 8.18 -13.32
CA ASP A 77 13.79 9.27 -14.26
C ASP A 77 15.32 9.41 -14.40
N PRO A 78 15.92 9.09 -15.56
CA PRO A 78 17.37 9.23 -15.76
C PRO A 78 17.84 10.69 -15.84
N THR A 79 16.91 11.64 -15.89
CA THR A 79 17.17 13.09 -15.96
C THR A 79 16.89 13.82 -14.66
N GLY A 80 16.06 13.25 -13.79
CA GLY A 80 15.60 13.85 -12.53
C GLY A 80 14.72 15.09 -12.70
N LYS A 81 14.16 15.29 -13.90
CA LYS A 81 13.40 16.50 -14.25
C LYS A 81 11.90 16.36 -13.98
N TRP A 82 11.39 15.15 -14.13
CA TRP A 82 9.96 14.85 -14.16
C TRP A 82 9.56 13.86 -13.07
N GLY A 83 10.50 13.04 -12.63
CA GLY A 83 10.31 12.07 -11.57
C GLY A 83 11.54 11.90 -10.70
N THR A 84 11.55 10.83 -9.91
CA THR A 84 12.64 10.52 -9.00
C THR A 84 13.88 10.12 -9.81
N TYR A 85 14.97 10.86 -9.59
CA TYR A 85 16.23 10.61 -10.27
C TYR A 85 16.85 9.28 -9.86
N ALA A 86 17.17 8.44 -10.82
CA ALA A 86 18.01 7.26 -10.60
C ALA A 86 19.13 7.22 -11.64
N SER A 87 20.36 6.98 -11.19
CA SER A 87 21.46 6.75 -12.13
C SER A 87 21.53 5.28 -12.52
N ALA A 88 21.84 4.98 -13.79
CA ALA A 88 22.07 3.60 -14.24
C ALA A 88 23.17 2.91 -13.42
N ALA A 89 24.18 3.66 -12.94
CA ALA A 89 25.25 3.13 -12.11
C ALA A 89 24.77 2.71 -10.71
N ASN A 90 23.84 3.46 -10.10
CA ASN A 90 23.26 3.10 -8.80
C ASN A 90 22.37 1.87 -8.92
N LEU A 91 21.46 1.86 -9.90
CA LEU A 91 20.62 0.70 -10.19
C LEU A 91 21.45 -0.54 -10.51
N LYS A 92 22.60 -0.36 -11.18
CA LYS A 92 23.57 -1.43 -11.40
C LYS A 92 24.16 -1.97 -10.11
N ALA A 93 24.63 -1.08 -9.24
CA ALA A 93 25.23 -1.47 -7.97
C ALA A 93 24.23 -2.24 -7.10
N GLU A 94 22.97 -1.81 -7.05
CA GLU A 94 21.88 -2.48 -6.33
C GLU A 94 21.59 -3.86 -6.93
N SER A 95 21.47 -3.96 -8.27
CA SER A 95 21.21 -5.24 -8.94
C SER A 95 22.36 -6.24 -8.74
N ASP A 96 23.60 -5.80 -8.93
CA ASP A 96 24.79 -6.64 -8.73
C ASP A 96 24.91 -7.12 -7.26
N TRP A 97 24.55 -6.26 -6.30
CA TRP A 97 24.56 -6.62 -4.89
C TRP A 97 23.51 -7.68 -4.58
N ILE A 98 22.28 -7.53 -5.07
CA ILE A 98 21.22 -8.54 -4.93
C ILE A 98 21.67 -9.87 -5.51
N HIS A 99 22.20 -9.89 -6.75
CA HIS A 99 22.61 -11.13 -7.40
C HIS A 99 23.78 -11.83 -6.68
N SER A 100 24.67 -11.06 -6.05
CA SER A 100 25.80 -11.63 -5.30
C SER A 100 25.41 -12.18 -3.92
N HIS A 101 24.36 -11.64 -3.28
CA HIS A 101 23.94 -12.03 -1.93
C HIS A 101 22.69 -12.94 -1.90
N PHE A 102 21.92 -12.95 -2.99
CA PHE A 102 20.79 -13.86 -3.19
C PHE A 102 20.81 -14.44 -4.61
N PRO A 103 21.70 -15.43 -4.87
CA PRO A 103 21.78 -16.08 -6.17
C PRO A 103 20.42 -16.68 -6.58
N GLY A 104 19.87 -16.20 -7.68
CA GLY A 104 18.57 -16.63 -8.23
C GLY A 104 17.43 -15.64 -8.04
N ALA A 105 17.55 -14.67 -7.13
CA ALA A 105 16.60 -13.57 -7.05
C ALA A 105 16.67 -12.69 -8.31
N LYS A 106 15.51 -12.20 -8.74
CA LYS A 106 15.37 -11.35 -9.92
C LYS A 106 15.31 -9.88 -9.57
N THR A 107 15.76 -9.01 -10.47
CA THR A 107 15.61 -7.56 -10.35
C THR A 107 14.72 -7.01 -11.46
N PHE A 108 13.88 -6.05 -11.10
CA PHE A 108 12.85 -5.51 -11.99
C PHE A 108 12.70 -4.00 -11.79
N ILE A 109 12.44 -3.28 -12.88
CA ILE A 109 11.95 -1.89 -12.88
C ILE A 109 10.85 -1.76 -13.95
N THR A 110 9.94 -0.81 -13.80
CA THR A 110 9.17 -0.27 -14.94
C THR A 110 9.99 0.83 -15.60
N MET A 111 9.61 1.24 -16.81
CA MET A 111 10.42 2.11 -17.66
C MET A 111 9.71 3.41 -17.93
N MET A 112 10.27 4.51 -17.42
CA MET A 112 9.80 5.84 -17.80
C MET A 112 9.97 6.06 -19.31
N ASN A 113 8.88 6.36 -20.00
CA ASN A 113 8.94 6.76 -21.41
C ASN A 113 9.44 8.21 -21.54
N MET A 114 10.66 8.39 -22.06
CA MET A 114 11.27 9.71 -22.24
C MET A 114 10.79 10.44 -23.49
N GLY A 115 9.99 9.76 -24.33
CA GLY A 115 9.40 10.29 -25.54
C GLY A 115 7.93 10.66 -25.35
N SER A 116 7.10 10.21 -26.29
CA SER A 116 5.64 10.37 -26.23
C SER A 116 4.95 9.04 -26.50
N SER A 117 3.64 8.98 -26.31
CA SER A 117 2.82 7.82 -26.65
C SER A 117 2.80 7.47 -28.14
N THR A 118 3.12 8.44 -29.01
CA THR A 118 3.20 8.25 -30.47
C THR A 118 4.63 8.00 -30.96
N ASN A 119 5.63 8.41 -30.18
CA ASN A 119 7.04 8.18 -30.46
C ASN A 119 7.78 7.89 -29.14
N PRO A 120 7.61 6.69 -28.56
CA PRO A 120 8.24 6.33 -27.30
C PRO A 120 9.76 6.25 -27.45
N ASP A 121 10.48 6.60 -26.39
CA ASP A 121 11.94 6.61 -26.38
C ASP A 121 12.48 6.15 -25.02
N PHE A 122 13.30 5.09 -25.07
CA PHE A 122 14.02 4.54 -23.93
C PHE A 122 15.54 4.57 -24.17
N THR A 123 16.01 5.33 -25.17
CA THR A 123 17.45 5.44 -25.43
C THR A 123 18.14 6.26 -24.35
N ASN A 124 19.38 5.90 -24.03
CA ASN A 124 20.17 6.52 -22.95
C ASN A 124 19.53 6.46 -21.56
N THR A 125 18.61 5.50 -21.32
CA THR A 125 18.02 5.25 -20.01
C THR A 125 18.65 3.99 -19.38
N TYR A 126 17.91 2.88 -19.32
CA TYR A 126 18.30 1.65 -18.64
C TYR A 126 18.12 0.46 -19.57
N ASN A 127 19.10 -0.44 -19.58
CA ASN A 127 19.06 -1.70 -20.29
C ASN A 127 19.97 -2.71 -19.59
N PRO A 128 19.92 -4.01 -19.95
CA PRO A 128 20.68 -5.03 -19.23
C PRO A 128 22.19 -4.78 -19.24
N ALA A 129 22.71 -4.13 -20.29
CA ALA A 129 24.13 -3.87 -20.42
C ALA A 129 24.63 -2.81 -19.45
N ASN A 130 23.83 -1.78 -19.13
CA ASN A 130 24.24 -0.70 -18.24
C ASN A 130 23.75 -0.84 -16.80
N THR A 131 22.65 -1.58 -16.54
CA THR A 131 22.13 -1.80 -15.17
C THR A 131 22.27 -3.23 -14.67
N GLY A 132 22.48 -4.24 -15.52
CA GLY A 132 22.46 -5.63 -15.09
C GLY A 132 21.10 -6.12 -14.57
N ILE A 133 20.03 -5.32 -14.69
CA ILE A 133 18.69 -5.68 -14.24
C ILE A 133 18.12 -6.85 -15.07
N ASP A 134 17.39 -7.75 -14.43
CA ASP A 134 16.83 -8.92 -15.11
C ASP A 134 15.70 -8.55 -16.07
N TYR A 135 14.75 -7.73 -15.61
CA TYR A 135 13.47 -7.51 -16.29
C TYR A 135 13.03 -6.04 -16.30
N TYR A 136 12.31 -5.64 -17.35
CA TYR A 136 11.89 -4.27 -17.61
C TYR A 136 10.41 -4.22 -17.99
N GLY A 137 9.61 -3.58 -17.15
CA GLY A 137 8.19 -3.35 -17.36
C GLY A 137 7.98 -2.22 -18.34
N LEU A 138 7.14 -2.44 -19.33
CA LEU A 138 6.71 -1.41 -20.27
C LEU A 138 5.22 -1.17 -20.08
N ASP A 139 4.85 0.08 -19.83
CA ASP A 139 3.56 0.57 -19.35
C ASP A 139 2.84 1.53 -20.32
N PRO A 140 2.67 1.16 -21.60
CA PRO A 140 1.81 1.91 -22.52
C PRO A 140 0.34 1.81 -22.08
N TYR A 141 -0.30 2.96 -21.90
CA TYR A 141 -1.70 3.09 -21.46
C TYR A 141 -2.61 3.63 -22.58
N PRO A 142 -3.07 2.77 -23.52
CA PRO A 142 -3.78 3.19 -24.72
C PRO A 142 -5.22 3.64 -24.47
N VAL A 143 -5.85 3.26 -23.34
CA VAL A 143 -7.26 3.59 -23.06
C VAL A 143 -7.31 4.92 -22.32
N ARG A 144 -7.61 6.00 -23.06
CA ARG A 144 -7.53 7.37 -22.57
C ARG A 144 -8.50 8.32 -23.27
N THR A 145 -8.87 9.40 -22.57
CA THR A 145 -9.61 10.51 -23.17
C THR A 145 -8.68 11.38 -24.05
N GLY A 146 -9.25 12.35 -24.76
CA GLY A 146 -8.48 13.23 -25.66
C GLY A 146 -8.01 12.56 -26.95
N THR A 147 -8.39 11.31 -27.20
CA THR A 147 -8.17 10.58 -28.46
C THR A 147 -9.51 10.20 -29.10
N THR A 148 -9.56 10.06 -30.43
CA THR A 148 -10.78 9.71 -31.16
C THR A 148 -11.06 8.20 -31.14
N THR A 149 -10.02 7.38 -30.99
CA THR A 149 -10.07 5.91 -30.90
C THR A 149 -8.95 5.42 -30.00
N VAL A 150 -9.15 4.27 -29.35
CA VAL A 150 -8.08 3.59 -28.58
C VAL A 150 -6.96 3.18 -29.53
N ASP A 151 -5.73 3.58 -29.22
CA ASP A 151 -4.54 3.30 -30.02
C ASP A 151 -3.73 2.14 -29.43
N TYR A 152 -4.16 0.91 -29.71
CA TYR A 152 -3.47 -0.30 -29.23
C TYR A 152 -2.05 -0.44 -29.75
N ASN A 153 -1.73 0.16 -30.90
CA ASN A 153 -0.36 0.16 -31.46
C ASN A 153 0.63 0.95 -30.59
N MET A 154 0.17 1.65 -29.55
CA MET A 154 1.05 2.19 -28.51
C MET A 154 1.91 1.10 -27.86
N ILE A 155 1.34 -0.10 -27.68
CA ILE A 155 2.07 -1.27 -27.16
C ILE A 155 3.19 -1.67 -28.12
N ASP A 156 2.86 -1.84 -29.40
CA ASP A 156 3.80 -2.20 -30.47
C ASP A 156 4.97 -1.20 -30.55
N ARG A 157 4.68 0.09 -30.46
CA ARG A 157 5.70 1.15 -30.49
C ARG A 157 6.58 1.13 -29.25
N ALA A 158 6.01 0.94 -28.06
CA ALA A 158 6.77 0.87 -26.81
C ALA A 158 7.75 -0.32 -26.84
N VAL A 159 7.28 -1.50 -27.26
CA VAL A 159 8.14 -2.69 -27.42
C VAL A 159 9.24 -2.45 -28.43
N ALA A 160 8.92 -1.88 -29.60
CA ALA A 160 9.92 -1.58 -30.62
C ALA A 160 10.99 -0.58 -30.12
N ALA A 161 10.58 0.44 -29.37
CA ALA A 161 11.48 1.42 -28.77
C ALA A 161 12.39 0.79 -27.70
N ALA A 162 11.86 -0.10 -26.86
CA ALA A 162 12.63 -0.81 -25.83
C ALA A 162 13.66 -1.76 -26.45
N VAL A 163 13.28 -2.50 -27.50
CA VAL A 163 14.23 -3.34 -28.24
C VAL A 163 15.33 -2.50 -28.88
N LYS A 164 14.96 -1.35 -29.46
CA LYS A 164 15.92 -0.40 -30.05
C LYS A 164 16.87 0.21 -29.00
N SER A 165 16.43 0.39 -27.75
CA SER A 165 17.28 0.88 -26.66
C SER A 165 18.16 -0.19 -26.01
N GLY A 166 18.04 -1.45 -26.47
CA GLY A 166 18.88 -2.56 -26.04
C GLY A 166 18.24 -3.47 -24.99
N ILE A 167 16.92 -3.43 -24.80
CA ILE A 167 16.18 -4.38 -23.95
C ILE A 167 15.72 -5.58 -24.81
N PRO A 168 16.25 -6.78 -24.59
CA PRO A 168 15.81 -7.99 -25.30
C PRO A 168 14.34 -8.33 -25.03
N ILE A 169 13.64 -8.92 -26.01
CA ILE A 169 12.21 -9.26 -25.89
C ILE A 169 11.94 -10.18 -24.69
N ASP A 170 12.80 -11.15 -24.41
CA ASP A 170 12.69 -12.09 -23.29
C ASP A 170 12.91 -11.45 -21.91
N LYS A 171 13.31 -10.17 -21.87
CA LYS A 171 13.45 -9.36 -20.65
C LYS A 171 12.34 -8.32 -20.49
N ILE A 172 11.43 -8.20 -21.46
CA ILE A 172 10.29 -7.30 -21.37
C ILE A 172 9.17 -7.95 -20.56
N ILE A 173 8.59 -7.18 -19.64
CA ILE A 173 7.41 -7.55 -18.85
C ILE A 173 6.21 -6.77 -19.37
N PRO A 174 5.15 -7.47 -19.85
CA PRO A 174 3.88 -6.84 -20.19
C PRO A 174 3.26 -6.16 -18.97
N VAL A 175 2.96 -4.87 -19.08
CA VAL A 175 2.20 -4.13 -18.08
C VAL A 175 0.82 -3.79 -18.63
N TYR A 176 -0.21 -4.18 -17.90
CA TYR A 176 -1.62 -3.96 -18.24
C TYR A 176 -2.15 -2.73 -17.51
N GLN A 177 -2.83 -1.86 -18.26
CA GLN A 177 -3.54 -0.70 -17.72
C GLN A 177 -4.75 -1.15 -16.89
N THR A 178 -4.60 -1.35 -15.59
CA THR A 178 -5.71 -1.75 -14.72
C THR A 178 -6.25 -0.61 -13.86
N PHE A 179 -6.12 0.62 -14.39
CA PHE A 179 -6.58 1.84 -13.73
C PHE A 179 -7.13 2.88 -14.72
N GLY A 180 -7.84 3.87 -14.19
CA GLY A 180 -8.14 5.13 -14.86
C GLY A 180 -9.18 5.98 -14.15
N GLY A 181 -9.43 7.18 -14.64
CA GLY A 181 -10.32 8.17 -14.00
C GLY A 181 -9.62 9.07 -12.97
N GLY A 182 -8.33 8.83 -12.68
CA GLY A 182 -7.55 9.61 -11.72
C GLY A 182 -6.95 10.90 -12.27
N GLY A 183 -6.14 11.56 -11.44
CA GLY A 183 -5.58 12.89 -11.70
C GLY A 183 -4.53 12.96 -12.82
N TRP A 184 -3.94 11.84 -13.21
CA TRP A 184 -2.84 11.77 -14.19
C TRP A 184 -3.25 12.25 -15.57
N GLU A 185 -2.50 13.22 -16.11
CA GLU A 185 -2.68 13.77 -17.44
C GLU A 185 -1.80 13.03 -18.45
N THR A 186 -2.37 12.68 -19.60
CA THR A 186 -1.61 12.04 -20.68
C THR A 186 -0.77 13.08 -21.42
N ASP A 187 0.22 12.60 -22.18
CA ASP A 187 1.03 13.44 -23.08
C ASP A 187 0.22 14.19 -24.16
N THR A 188 -1.06 13.86 -24.32
CA THR A 188 -2.01 14.51 -25.24
C THR A 188 -3.01 15.44 -24.53
N GLY A 189 -2.82 15.71 -23.23
CA GLY A 189 -3.75 16.50 -22.41
C GLY A 189 -5.05 15.79 -22.04
N GLY A 190 -5.10 14.47 -22.24
CA GLY A 190 -6.22 13.61 -21.85
C GLY A 190 -6.04 13.03 -20.46
N LYS A 191 -6.87 12.04 -20.11
CA LYS A 191 -6.83 11.28 -18.86
C LYS A 191 -6.84 9.78 -19.15
N HIS A 192 -6.18 8.99 -18.33
CA HIS A 192 -6.30 7.53 -18.38
C HIS A 192 -7.74 7.11 -18.02
N VAL A 193 -8.22 6.06 -18.67
CA VAL A 193 -9.58 5.53 -18.47
C VAL A 193 -9.48 4.05 -18.19
N MET A 194 -10.23 3.58 -17.18
CA MET A 194 -10.28 2.17 -16.83
C MET A 194 -10.77 1.35 -18.03
N PRO A 195 -10.01 0.38 -18.55
CA PRO A 195 -10.43 -0.40 -19.71
C PRO A 195 -11.70 -1.21 -19.46
N THR A 196 -12.51 -1.39 -20.50
CA THR A 196 -13.51 -2.44 -20.50
C THR A 196 -12.85 -3.81 -20.68
N THR A 197 -13.56 -4.90 -20.39
CA THR A 197 -13.03 -6.27 -20.59
C THR A 197 -12.62 -6.54 -22.03
N SER A 198 -13.36 -6.06 -23.03
CA SER A 198 -12.98 -6.21 -24.45
C SER A 198 -11.74 -5.40 -24.80
N GLN A 199 -11.59 -4.20 -24.23
CA GLN A 199 -10.39 -3.38 -24.44
C GLN A 199 -9.17 -4.05 -23.79
N MET A 200 -9.31 -4.56 -22.57
CA MET A 200 -8.25 -5.28 -21.86
C MET A 200 -7.85 -6.57 -22.61
N GLN A 201 -8.81 -7.36 -23.10
CA GLN A 201 -8.51 -8.55 -23.91
C GLN A 201 -7.70 -8.18 -25.16
N THR A 202 -8.07 -7.09 -25.84
CA THR A 202 -7.33 -6.62 -27.02
C THR A 202 -5.89 -6.22 -26.64
N MET A 203 -5.69 -5.58 -25.50
CA MET A 203 -4.34 -5.26 -25.00
C MET A 203 -3.52 -6.52 -24.68
N MET A 204 -4.14 -7.52 -24.03
CA MET A 204 -3.52 -8.82 -23.75
C MET A 204 -3.11 -9.54 -25.05
N ASP A 205 -3.94 -9.51 -26.09
CA ASP A 205 -3.65 -10.12 -27.38
C ASP A 205 -2.46 -9.45 -28.09
N HIS A 206 -2.37 -8.11 -28.02
CA HIS A 206 -1.22 -7.36 -28.52
C HIS A 206 0.07 -7.75 -27.77
N TRP A 207 0.00 -7.78 -26.43
CA TRP A 207 1.12 -8.20 -25.60
C TRP A 207 1.58 -9.63 -25.91
N ALA A 208 0.65 -10.58 -26.00
CA ALA A 208 0.96 -11.98 -26.30
C ALA A 208 1.63 -12.18 -27.67
N LYS A 209 1.31 -11.33 -28.66
CA LYS A 209 1.96 -11.35 -29.98
C LYS A 209 3.40 -10.85 -29.94
N LEU A 210 3.67 -9.82 -29.14
CA LEU A 210 4.96 -9.12 -29.10
C LEU A 210 5.94 -9.76 -28.10
N VAL A 211 5.41 -10.23 -26.98
CA VAL A 211 6.15 -10.83 -25.86
C VAL A 211 5.43 -12.15 -25.49
N PRO A 212 5.59 -13.23 -26.28
CA PRO A 212 4.80 -14.46 -26.13
C PRO A 212 5.20 -15.34 -24.93
N SER A 213 6.31 -15.04 -24.26
CA SER A 213 6.82 -15.85 -23.15
C SER A 213 7.53 -14.98 -22.11
N PRO A 214 6.81 -14.03 -21.49
CA PRO A 214 7.39 -13.18 -20.47
C PRO A 214 7.68 -13.98 -19.20
N ALA A 215 8.62 -13.51 -18.37
CA ALA A 215 8.90 -14.14 -17.09
C ALA A 215 7.71 -14.06 -16.12
N PHE A 216 6.97 -12.95 -16.19
CA PHE A 216 5.68 -12.72 -15.57
C PHE A 216 4.94 -11.61 -16.34
N ASP A 217 3.66 -11.42 -16.10
CA ASP A 217 2.94 -10.21 -16.53
C ASP A 217 2.47 -9.41 -15.32
N TYR A 218 2.14 -8.13 -15.55
CA TYR A 218 1.92 -7.16 -14.49
C TYR A 218 0.60 -6.41 -14.71
N ALA A 219 -0.39 -6.61 -13.83
CA ALA A 219 -1.52 -5.71 -13.68
C ALA A 219 -1.11 -4.48 -12.86
N TYR A 220 -1.04 -3.30 -13.51
CA TYR A 220 -0.35 -2.13 -12.96
C TYR A 220 -0.84 -1.67 -11.59
N ALA A 221 -2.15 -1.76 -11.33
CA ALA A 221 -2.76 -1.32 -10.08
C ALA A 221 -3.90 -2.26 -9.68
N TRP A 222 -3.75 -2.92 -8.55
CA TRP A 222 -4.86 -3.56 -7.84
C TRP A 222 -5.66 -2.52 -7.08
N GLY A 223 -4.99 -1.79 -6.19
CA GLY A 223 -5.57 -0.74 -5.36
C GLY A 223 -5.55 0.62 -6.05
N SER A 224 -6.54 1.46 -5.73
CA SER A 224 -6.69 2.80 -6.31
C SER A 224 -5.55 3.75 -5.88
N GLN A 225 -5.07 4.55 -6.82
CA GLN A 225 -3.99 5.53 -6.62
C GLN A 225 -4.36 6.87 -7.29
N ASN A 226 -3.98 8.01 -6.71
CA ASN A 226 -4.22 9.33 -7.31
C ASN A 226 -5.68 9.57 -7.79
N GLY A 227 -6.65 9.06 -7.01
CA GLY A 227 -8.09 9.18 -7.31
C GLY A 227 -8.56 8.40 -8.54
N ASP A 228 -7.77 7.47 -9.06
CA ASP A 228 -8.25 6.55 -10.10
C ASP A 228 -9.19 5.47 -9.53
N THR A 229 -9.90 4.81 -10.43
CA THR A 229 -10.49 3.50 -10.19
C THR A 229 -9.47 2.46 -10.62
N ALA A 230 -9.23 1.47 -9.77
CA ALA A 230 -8.29 0.38 -10.06
C ALA A 230 -8.98 -0.99 -10.12
N LEU A 231 -8.20 -2.06 -10.30
CA LEU A 231 -8.71 -3.41 -10.53
C LEU A 231 -9.61 -3.91 -9.39
N GLU A 232 -9.32 -3.54 -8.15
CA GLU A 232 -10.13 -3.89 -6.96
C GLU A 232 -11.61 -3.49 -7.12
N ASN A 233 -11.88 -2.43 -7.89
CA ASN A 233 -13.22 -1.89 -8.11
C ASN A 233 -13.91 -2.43 -9.37
N SER A 234 -13.26 -3.32 -10.14
CA SER A 234 -13.83 -3.88 -11.37
C SER A 234 -13.98 -5.41 -11.31
N PRO A 235 -15.13 -5.91 -10.83
CA PRO A 235 -15.41 -7.35 -10.81
C PRO A 235 -15.30 -8.02 -12.18
N GLU A 236 -15.67 -7.31 -13.26
CA GLU A 236 -15.60 -7.83 -14.63
C GLU A 236 -14.17 -8.02 -15.09
N LEU A 237 -13.27 -7.06 -14.80
CA LEU A 237 -11.85 -7.21 -15.10
C LEU A 237 -11.19 -8.26 -14.20
N GLN A 238 -11.55 -8.34 -12.92
CA GLN A 238 -11.06 -9.42 -12.05
C GLN A 238 -11.46 -10.81 -12.57
N ALA A 239 -12.67 -10.95 -13.13
CA ALA A 239 -13.11 -12.19 -13.75
C ALA A 239 -12.30 -12.52 -15.03
N LEU A 240 -12.00 -11.52 -15.85
CA LEU A 240 -11.14 -11.66 -17.02
C LEU A 240 -9.72 -12.11 -16.63
N PHE A 241 -9.10 -11.44 -15.64
CA PHE A 241 -7.78 -11.82 -15.13
C PHE A 241 -7.78 -13.21 -14.53
N ARG A 242 -8.84 -13.61 -13.81
CA ARG A 242 -8.97 -14.98 -13.29
C ARG A 242 -8.95 -16.02 -14.41
N GLN A 243 -9.60 -15.74 -15.53
CA GLN A 243 -9.56 -16.62 -16.71
C GLN A 243 -8.16 -16.63 -17.33
N HIS A 244 -7.56 -15.47 -17.59
CA HIS A 244 -6.21 -15.33 -18.15
C HIS A 244 -5.18 -16.08 -17.30
N ASN A 245 -5.18 -15.84 -15.99
CA ASN A 245 -4.23 -16.40 -15.03
C ASN A 245 -4.44 -17.91 -14.80
N ALA A 246 -5.64 -18.44 -15.03
CA ALA A 246 -5.89 -19.89 -15.00
C ALA A 246 -5.42 -20.60 -16.28
N SER A 247 -5.50 -19.91 -17.42
CA SER A 247 -5.20 -20.45 -18.76
C SER A 247 -3.71 -20.82 -18.94
N SER A 248 -2.82 -20.21 -18.17
CA SER A 248 -1.38 -20.49 -18.17
C SER A 248 -1.00 -21.84 -17.55
N THR A 249 -1.99 -22.62 -17.07
CA THR A 249 -1.81 -24.01 -16.61
C THR A 249 -2.11 -25.08 -17.67
N SER A 250 -2.62 -24.69 -18.86
CA SER A 250 -3.08 -25.64 -19.89
C SER A 250 -2.61 -25.23 -21.29
N SER A 251 -1.40 -25.63 -21.69
CA SER A 251 -0.96 -25.54 -23.08
C SER A 251 -1.48 -26.74 -23.89
N ALA A 252 -2.69 -26.60 -24.44
CA ALA A 252 -3.11 -27.32 -25.64
C ALA A 252 -4.04 -26.42 -26.48
N PRO A 253 -3.70 -26.09 -27.73
CA PRO A 253 -4.51 -25.18 -28.54
C PRO A 253 -5.62 -25.92 -29.28
N PRO A 254 -6.79 -25.27 -29.49
CA PRO A 254 -7.56 -25.56 -30.69
C PRO A 254 -7.94 -24.31 -31.50
N ALA A 255 -7.56 -24.41 -32.77
CA ALA A 255 -8.21 -23.99 -34.02
C ALA A 255 -9.07 -22.72 -34.10
N THR A 256 -8.64 -21.87 -35.04
CA THR A 256 -9.34 -20.81 -35.78
C THR A 256 -10.76 -21.14 -36.23
N THR A 257 -11.72 -20.23 -35.95
CA THR A 257 -12.86 -19.92 -36.83
C THR A 257 -13.35 -18.48 -36.59
N GLU A 258 -13.21 -17.63 -37.60
CA GLU A 258 -14.11 -16.48 -37.88
C GLU A 258 -15.43 -17.05 -38.49
N PRO A 259 -16.62 -16.38 -38.47
CA PRO A 259 -16.81 -15.12 -39.20
C PRO A 259 -17.94 -14.13 -38.76
N THR A 260 -17.77 -12.86 -39.18
CA THR A 260 -18.72 -11.84 -39.72
C THR A 260 -19.77 -11.02 -38.89
N PRO A 261 -19.93 -9.68 -39.19
CA PRO A 261 -20.87 -8.68 -38.61
C PRO A 261 -22.21 -8.57 -39.41
N PRO A 262 -23.24 -7.66 -39.26
CA PRO A 262 -23.30 -6.23 -38.78
C PRO A 262 -24.67 -5.86 -38.06
N PRO A 263 -25.31 -4.65 -38.05
CA PRO A 263 -24.97 -3.30 -38.56
C PRO A 263 -25.26 -2.06 -37.66
N THR A 264 -24.85 -0.94 -38.23
CA THR A 264 -24.90 0.50 -37.93
C THR A 264 -26.29 1.12 -37.65
N SER A 265 -26.33 2.22 -36.89
CA SER A 265 -27.35 3.29 -36.97
C SER A 265 -26.82 4.62 -36.42
N ALA A 266 -27.34 5.73 -36.94
CA ALA A 266 -26.66 7.01 -37.11
C ALA A 266 -27.08 8.16 -36.16
N SER A 267 -26.09 9.02 -35.88
CA SER A 267 -26.06 10.48 -35.65
C SER A 267 -27.36 11.33 -35.59
N THR A 268 -27.39 12.24 -34.59
CA THR A 268 -27.77 13.68 -34.73
C THR A 268 -27.11 14.58 -33.66
N PRO A 269 -26.56 15.76 -34.01
CA PRO A 269 -26.28 16.90 -33.10
C PRO A 269 -26.90 18.23 -33.64
N PRO A 270 -26.62 19.45 -33.11
CA PRO A 270 -26.37 19.95 -31.73
C PRO A 270 -27.23 21.21 -31.39
N THR A 271 -27.12 21.76 -30.17
CA THR A 271 -27.29 23.22 -29.93
C THR A 271 -26.42 23.76 -28.79
N SER A 272 -25.60 24.76 -29.12
CA SER A 272 -24.87 25.74 -28.28
C SER A 272 -25.82 26.67 -27.50
N ASN A 273 -25.53 27.41 -26.42
CA ASN A 273 -24.36 28.22 -26.01
C ASN A 273 -24.68 28.83 -24.57
N PRO A 274 -23.97 29.85 -24.04
CA PRO A 274 -22.85 29.84 -23.09
C PRO A 274 -23.17 30.26 -21.62
N THR A 275 -22.20 30.06 -20.73
CA THR A 275 -22.16 30.34 -19.27
C THR A 275 -22.08 31.84 -18.89
N PRO A 276 -22.54 32.22 -17.68
CA PRO A 276 -21.87 33.27 -16.88
C PRO A 276 -21.49 32.80 -15.45
N PRO A 277 -20.57 33.51 -14.78
CA PRO A 277 -19.63 32.94 -13.83
C PRO A 277 -20.20 32.84 -12.41
N THR A 278 -19.83 31.76 -11.71
CA THR A 278 -19.93 31.71 -10.25
C THR A 278 -18.55 31.40 -9.68
N THR A 279 -18.07 32.33 -8.87
CA THR A 279 -16.99 32.20 -7.90
C THR A 279 -16.99 30.81 -7.25
N SER A 280 -15.94 30.03 -7.46
CA SER A 280 -15.74 28.76 -6.76
C SER A 280 -15.04 29.02 -5.43
N THR A 281 -15.82 28.92 -4.36
CA THR A 281 -15.37 28.35 -3.09
C THR A 281 -15.91 26.92 -3.07
N ASP A 282 -15.13 25.93 -3.49
CA ASP A 282 -15.55 24.53 -3.46
C ASP A 282 -14.98 23.82 -2.21
N PRO A 283 -15.82 23.32 -1.30
CA PRO A 283 -15.45 22.54 -0.11
C PRO A 283 -15.32 21.03 -0.41
N SER A 284 -14.82 20.64 -1.58
CA SER A 284 -14.97 19.29 -2.12
C SER A 284 -14.28 18.20 -1.27
N HIS A 285 -15.11 17.28 -0.75
CA HIS A 285 -14.75 16.05 -0.05
C HIS A 285 -14.25 14.98 -1.05
N ASN A 286 -13.15 15.26 -1.73
CA ASN A 286 -12.53 14.34 -2.69
C ASN A 286 -11.38 13.60 -2.00
N ASP A 287 -10.99 12.43 -2.48
CA ASP A 287 -9.87 11.68 -1.91
C ASP A 287 -8.56 12.28 -2.44
N HIS A 288 -7.63 12.66 -1.55
CA HIS A 288 -6.34 13.25 -1.93
C HIS A 288 -5.17 12.38 -1.50
N VAL A 289 -4.12 12.28 -2.33
CA VAL A 289 -2.80 11.85 -1.88
C VAL A 289 -1.97 13.11 -1.61
N ILE A 290 -1.49 13.29 -0.38
CA ILE A 290 -0.80 14.49 0.07
C ILE A 290 0.65 14.13 0.45
N GLN A 291 1.61 14.81 -0.18
CA GLN A 291 3.05 14.67 0.02
C GLN A 291 3.63 16.07 0.29
N GLY A 292 4.42 16.25 1.35
CA GLY A 292 5.07 17.53 1.69
C GLY A 292 6.59 17.53 1.49
N GLY A 293 7.22 16.36 1.47
CA GLY A 293 8.58 16.20 0.96
C GLY A 293 9.65 16.34 2.04
N LYS A 294 10.38 17.45 2.09
CA LYS A 294 11.46 17.66 3.09
C LYS A 294 11.08 18.80 4.01
N GLY A 295 11.38 18.65 5.29
CA GLY A 295 11.10 19.63 6.33
C GLY A 295 9.99 19.14 7.25
N ASN A 296 9.48 20.06 8.08
CA ASN A 296 8.38 19.77 8.98
C ASN A 296 7.09 20.24 8.32
N ASP A 297 6.26 19.30 7.88
CA ASP A 297 5.04 19.59 7.16
C ASP A 297 3.78 19.45 8.03
N THR A 298 2.70 20.11 7.61
CA THR A 298 1.39 20.02 8.26
C THR A 298 0.29 19.78 7.23
N TYR A 299 -0.36 18.63 7.37
CA TYR A 299 -1.42 18.16 6.51
C TYR A 299 -2.77 18.39 7.15
N HIS A 300 -3.74 18.88 6.38
CA HIS A 300 -5.12 19.01 6.82
C HIS A 300 -5.95 17.98 6.08
N VAL A 301 -6.48 17.00 6.81
CA VAL A 301 -7.28 15.91 6.26
C VAL A 301 -8.74 16.15 6.58
N ASN A 302 -9.58 16.22 5.56
CA ASN A 302 -11.02 16.39 5.70
C ASN A 302 -11.83 15.26 5.06
N ASN A 303 -11.15 14.29 4.44
CA ASN A 303 -11.75 13.09 3.91
C ASN A 303 -11.05 11.85 4.50
N ALA A 304 -11.85 10.86 4.94
CA ALA A 304 -11.34 9.64 5.55
C ALA A 304 -10.51 8.80 4.57
N HIS A 305 -10.68 9.04 3.26
CA HIS A 305 -9.97 8.38 2.18
C HIS A 305 -8.71 9.14 1.72
N ASP A 306 -8.40 10.31 2.29
CA ASP A 306 -7.12 10.97 2.05
C ASP A 306 -5.95 10.02 2.42
N LYS A 307 -4.79 10.22 1.80
CA LYS A 307 -3.56 9.48 2.07
C LYS A 307 -2.41 10.47 2.19
N VAL A 308 -1.95 10.67 3.41
CA VAL A 308 -0.73 11.43 3.67
C VAL A 308 0.45 10.46 3.59
N MET A 309 1.44 10.79 2.77
CA MET A 309 2.62 9.96 2.50
C MET A 309 3.90 10.77 2.70
N GLU A 310 4.63 10.47 3.77
CA GLU A 310 5.90 11.12 4.12
C GLU A 310 7.07 10.16 4.18
N ALA A 311 8.24 10.66 3.76
CA ALA A 311 9.47 9.90 3.69
C ALA A 311 10.24 9.91 5.01
N ASN A 312 10.99 8.84 5.27
CA ASN A 312 11.87 8.79 6.44
C ASN A 312 12.90 9.93 6.41
N GLY A 313 13.07 10.62 7.53
CA GLY A 313 14.00 11.75 7.64
C GLY A 313 13.52 13.02 6.94
N GLY A 314 12.22 13.12 6.62
CA GLY A 314 11.55 14.33 6.12
C GLY A 314 11.59 15.46 7.14
N GLY A 315 11.19 15.20 8.38
CA GLY A 315 11.28 16.16 9.48
C GLY A 315 10.42 15.74 10.66
N PHE A 316 9.67 16.70 11.21
CA PHE A 316 8.58 16.45 12.16
C PHE A 316 7.27 16.84 11.49
N ASP A 317 6.52 15.82 11.07
CA ASP A 317 5.37 15.91 10.19
C ASP A 317 4.08 15.65 10.97
N LYS A 318 3.06 16.46 10.66
CA LYS A 318 1.81 16.50 11.42
C LYS A 318 0.58 16.40 10.53
N VAL A 319 -0.31 15.46 10.84
CA VAL A 319 -1.65 15.38 10.26
C VAL A 319 -2.70 15.96 11.21
N MET A 320 -3.54 16.84 10.69
CA MET A 320 -4.69 17.47 11.38
C MET A 320 -6.01 17.03 10.71
N ALA A 321 -6.70 16.06 11.31
CA ALA A 321 -7.90 15.45 10.75
C ALA A 321 -9.21 16.11 11.25
N SER A 322 -10.15 16.44 10.37
CA SER A 322 -11.53 16.85 10.72
C SER A 322 -12.54 15.71 10.61
N VAL A 323 -12.11 14.53 10.17
CA VAL A 323 -12.89 13.29 10.04
C VAL A 323 -12.11 12.13 10.67
N SER A 324 -12.78 10.99 10.89
CA SER A 324 -12.07 9.79 11.35
C SER A 324 -11.03 9.37 10.31
N TYR A 325 -9.81 9.08 10.75
CA TYR A 325 -8.67 8.93 9.86
C TYR A 325 -7.65 7.91 10.36
N ALA A 326 -7.03 7.20 9.42
CA ALA A 326 -5.96 6.26 9.66
C ALA A 326 -4.73 6.67 8.84
N LEU A 327 -3.55 6.68 9.46
CA LEU A 327 -2.30 6.89 8.72
C LEU A 327 -2.08 5.74 7.74
N SER A 328 -1.54 6.07 6.58
CA SER A 328 -1.06 5.06 5.64
C SER A 328 0.11 4.30 6.24
N ALA A 329 0.16 2.99 6.00
CA ALA A 329 1.36 2.20 6.31
C ALA A 329 2.58 2.80 5.58
N GLY A 330 3.73 2.78 6.23
CA GLY A 330 5.00 3.27 5.69
C GLY A 330 5.16 4.79 5.67
N SER A 331 4.13 5.57 6.04
CA SER A 331 4.24 7.02 6.12
C SER A 331 4.91 7.47 7.42
N HIS A 332 5.98 8.23 7.33
CA HIS A 332 6.72 8.77 8.49
C HIS A 332 6.04 10.05 9.02
N ILE A 333 4.94 9.89 9.75
CA ILE A 333 4.23 11.01 10.42
C ILE A 333 4.44 10.92 11.92
N GLU A 334 5.01 11.96 12.53
CA GLU A 334 5.28 12.01 13.97
C GLU A 334 4.05 12.38 14.80
N GLN A 335 3.09 13.11 14.23
CA GLN A 335 1.91 13.57 14.96
C GLN A 335 0.60 13.44 14.17
N LEU A 336 -0.38 12.72 14.73
CA LEU A 336 -1.75 12.66 14.23
C LEU A 336 -2.69 13.33 15.26
N THR A 337 -3.35 14.42 14.88
CA THR A 337 -4.28 15.13 15.77
C THR A 337 -5.60 15.41 15.09
N THR A 338 -6.67 15.61 15.86
CA THR A 338 -7.85 16.29 15.32
C THR A 338 -7.50 17.75 14.98
N SER A 339 -8.18 18.31 13.98
CA SER A 339 -8.02 19.70 13.56
C SER A 339 -8.58 20.71 14.58
N ARG A 340 -9.44 20.25 15.49
CA ARG A 340 -10.07 21.08 16.52
C ARG A 340 -10.22 20.32 17.84
N THR A 341 -9.24 20.47 18.74
CA THR A 341 -9.23 19.85 20.08
C THR A 341 -10.50 20.09 20.89
N GLY A 342 -11.10 21.29 20.80
CA GLY A 342 -12.34 21.60 21.52
C GLY A 342 -13.62 21.03 20.90
N GLY A 343 -13.55 20.37 19.74
CA GLY A 343 -14.70 19.78 19.05
C GLY A 343 -15.30 18.61 19.83
N LYS A 344 -16.61 18.41 19.77
CA LYS A 344 -17.32 17.35 20.51
C LYS A 344 -17.79 16.19 19.63
N THR A 345 -17.56 16.27 18.32
CA THR A 345 -17.88 15.20 17.37
C THR A 345 -16.83 14.11 17.49
N ALA A 346 -17.28 12.86 17.64
CA ALA A 346 -16.43 11.69 17.61
C ALA A 346 -15.61 11.63 16.31
N ILE A 347 -14.29 11.60 16.45
CA ILE A 347 -13.32 11.45 15.37
C ILE A 347 -12.34 10.36 15.81
N ASN A 348 -12.36 9.22 15.11
CA ASN A 348 -11.46 8.11 15.42
C ASN A 348 -10.12 8.32 14.73
N LEU A 349 -9.03 8.03 15.43
CA LEU A 349 -7.67 8.21 14.91
C LEU A 349 -6.93 6.87 15.01
N THR A 350 -6.29 6.46 13.93
CA THR A 350 -5.48 5.24 13.87
C THR A 350 -4.09 5.59 13.33
N GLY A 351 -3.03 5.27 14.08
CA GLY A 351 -1.66 5.39 13.63
C GLY A 351 -1.26 4.28 12.66
N ASN A 352 0.04 4.11 12.46
CA ASN A 352 0.62 3.07 11.62
C ASN A 352 1.71 2.27 12.37
N GLU A 353 2.70 1.71 11.69
CA GLU A 353 3.74 0.88 12.30
C GLU A 353 4.83 1.63 13.09
N PHE A 354 4.87 2.96 12.99
CA PHE A 354 5.87 3.81 13.65
C PHE A 354 5.33 4.38 14.97
N GLY A 355 6.20 4.95 15.79
CA GLY A 355 5.75 5.68 16.99
C GLY A 355 5.25 7.08 16.65
N GLN A 356 4.00 7.41 17.00
CA GLN A 356 3.43 8.74 16.83
C GLN A 356 2.88 9.35 18.14
N THR A 357 2.68 10.67 18.13
CA THR A 357 1.78 11.33 19.07
C THR A 357 0.38 11.43 18.48
N ILE A 358 -0.59 10.74 19.07
CA ILE A 358 -1.99 10.72 18.61
C ILE A 358 -2.88 11.48 19.60
N ALA A 359 -3.62 12.47 19.12
CA ALA A 359 -4.43 13.36 19.96
C ALA A 359 -5.85 13.60 19.41
N GLY A 360 -6.86 13.20 20.19
CA GLY A 360 -8.29 13.31 19.91
C GLY A 360 -8.86 14.74 20.01
N ASN A 361 -10.14 14.83 20.39
CA ASN A 361 -10.83 16.08 20.70
C ASN A 361 -11.73 15.91 21.94
N ASN A 362 -12.66 16.82 22.18
CA ASN A 362 -13.57 16.71 23.31
C ASN A 362 -14.78 15.76 23.08
N GLY A 363 -14.88 15.11 21.93
CA GLY A 363 -15.88 14.10 21.60
C GLY A 363 -15.44 12.70 22.01
N ASP A 364 -16.31 11.70 21.80
CA ASP A 364 -16.01 10.31 22.18
C ASP A 364 -15.17 9.65 21.07
N ASN A 365 -13.85 9.64 21.22
CA ASN A 365 -12.91 9.18 20.20
C ASN A 365 -12.51 7.71 20.40
N LYS A 366 -12.33 6.97 19.30
CA LYS A 366 -11.52 5.73 19.30
C LYS A 366 -10.11 6.05 18.84
N ILE A 367 -9.12 5.77 19.67
CA ILE A 367 -7.71 6.05 19.40
C ILE A 367 -6.96 4.73 19.37
N ASN A 368 -6.32 4.43 18.25
CA ASN A 368 -5.47 3.25 18.05
C ASN A 368 -4.07 3.71 17.65
N GLY A 369 -3.06 3.34 18.43
CA GLY A 369 -1.65 3.61 18.13
C GLY A 369 -1.18 2.90 16.87
N GLY A 370 -1.53 1.62 16.73
CA GLY A 370 -0.98 0.76 15.69
C GLY A 370 0.21 -0.01 16.25
N GLY A 371 1.35 0.03 15.56
CA GLY A 371 2.62 -0.47 16.08
C GLY A 371 3.47 0.69 16.61
N GLY A 372 4.69 0.39 17.07
CA GLY A 372 5.57 1.42 17.61
C GLY A 372 5.18 1.86 19.03
N SER A 373 5.94 2.78 19.62
CA SER A 373 5.65 3.29 20.96
C SER A 373 4.98 4.66 20.86
N ASP A 374 3.69 4.72 21.17
CA ASP A 374 2.88 5.91 20.93
C ASP A 374 2.59 6.75 22.18
N LEU A 375 2.30 8.03 21.96
CA LEU A 375 1.72 8.92 22.97
C LEU A 375 0.26 9.23 22.62
N LEU A 376 -0.67 8.65 23.37
CA LEU A 376 -2.11 8.73 23.11
C LEU A 376 -2.79 9.74 24.04
N LYS A 377 -3.65 10.60 23.49
CA LYS A 377 -4.43 11.60 24.23
C LYS A 377 -5.88 11.62 23.75
N GLY A 378 -6.83 11.36 24.67
CA GLY A 378 -8.25 11.43 24.40
C GLY A 378 -8.81 12.86 24.44
N TYR A 379 -8.38 13.64 25.44
CA TYR A 379 -8.92 14.92 25.90
C TYR A 379 -10.28 14.84 26.61
N GLY A 380 -11.35 15.22 25.91
CA GLY A 380 -12.69 15.28 26.48
C GLY A 380 -13.28 13.89 26.46
N GLY A 381 -14.44 13.66 25.84
CA GLY A 381 -14.87 12.30 25.47
C GLY A 381 -15.10 11.20 26.53
N HIS A 382 -15.92 10.23 26.15
CA HIS A 382 -15.79 8.86 26.62
C HIS A 382 -14.91 8.12 25.61
N ASP A 383 -13.60 8.16 25.82
CA ASP A 383 -12.65 7.71 24.80
C ASP A 383 -12.37 6.20 24.92
N ALA A 384 -12.05 5.56 23.79
CA ALA A 384 -11.63 4.17 23.73
C ALA A 384 -10.21 4.08 23.15
N PHE A 385 -9.26 3.65 23.96
CA PHE A 385 -7.87 3.39 23.56
C PHE A 385 -7.74 1.93 23.15
N VAL A 386 -7.45 1.67 21.88
CA VAL A 386 -7.52 0.34 21.26
C VAL A 386 -6.13 -0.28 21.14
N PHE A 387 -6.02 -1.54 21.57
CA PHE A 387 -4.82 -2.37 21.44
C PHE A 387 -5.17 -3.64 20.65
N ASN A 388 -4.72 -3.70 19.40
CA ASN A 388 -5.03 -4.78 18.46
C ASN A 388 -3.83 -5.24 17.60
N THR A 389 -2.61 -4.87 18.01
CA THR A 389 -1.37 -5.23 17.33
C THR A 389 -0.49 -6.13 18.21
N VAL A 390 0.53 -6.74 17.61
CA VAL A 390 1.42 -7.68 18.30
C VAL A 390 2.13 -6.99 19.47
N LEU A 391 2.04 -7.57 20.68
CA LEU A 391 2.69 -7.04 21.87
C LEU A 391 4.21 -7.24 21.80
N GLY A 392 4.97 -6.28 22.34
CA GLY A 392 6.42 -6.42 22.41
C GLY A 392 7.11 -5.19 23.01
N PRO A 393 8.43 -5.29 23.29
CA PRO A 393 9.18 -4.23 23.96
C PRO A 393 9.31 -2.93 23.16
N ASN A 394 9.02 -2.96 21.85
CA ASN A 394 9.03 -1.80 20.95
C ASN A 394 7.62 -1.29 20.61
N ASN A 395 6.58 -1.87 21.25
CA ASN A 395 5.17 -1.54 21.04
C ASN A 395 4.51 -1.33 22.40
N ILE A 396 4.98 -0.30 23.11
CA ILE A 396 4.48 0.08 24.44
C ILE A 396 4.00 1.52 24.36
N ASP A 397 2.69 1.70 24.51
CA ASP A 397 2.07 3.02 24.41
C ASP A 397 2.02 3.73 25.75
N ARG A 398 1.84 5.04 25.68
CA ARG A 398 1.54 5.89 26.83
C ARG A 398 0.23 6.63 26.61
N ILE A 399 -0.80 6.27 27.37
CA ILE A 399 -2.04 7.04 27.44
C ILE A 399 -1.86 8.15 28.46
N ALA A 400 -1.82 9.40 28.00
CA ALA A 400 -1.37 10.52 28.82
C ALA A 400 -2.44 11.08 29.76
N ASP A 401 -3.72 10.96 29.41
CA ASP A 401 -4.83 11.66 30.06
C ASP A 401 -6.03 10.76 30.40
N PHE A 402 -5.80 9.45 30.52
CA PHE A 402 -6.84 8.46 30.82
C PHE A 402 -7.71 8.87 32.03
N ASN A 403 -9.01 8.98 31.80
CA ASN A 403 -10.01 9.26 32.81
C ASN A 403 -10.77 7.99 33.19
N VAL A 404 -10.47 7.45 34.37
CA VAL A 404 -11.06 6.19 34.89
C VAL A 404 -12.60 6.17 34.94
N SER A 405 -13.24 7.34 35.01
CA SER A 405 -14.70 7.44 35.06
C SER A 405 -15.38 7.52 33.70
N ARG A 406 -14.62 7.75 32.63
CA ARG A 406 -15.15 8.03 31.29
C ARG A 406 -14.60 7.10 30.22
N ASP A 407 -13.30 6.84 30.25
CA ASP A 407 -12.58 6.19 29.17
C ASP A 407 -12.51 4.68 29.36
N LYS A 408 -12.20 3.99 28.26
CA LYS A 408 -12.04 2.54 28.19
C LYS A 408 -10.77 2.16 27.45
N ILE A 409 -10.22 1.01 27.82
CA ILE A 409 -9.13 0.34 27.10
C ILE A 409 -9.74 -0.85 26.38
N TYR A 410 -9.63 -0.88 25.05
CA TYR A 410 -10.15 -1.94 24.20
C TYR A 410 -9.03 -2.91 23.87
N LEU A 411 -9.27 -4.20 24.12
CA LEU A 411 -8.29 -5.28 23.94
C LEU A 411 -8.80 -6.25 22.89
N ASP A 412 -8.09 -6.42 21.78
CA ASP A 412 -8.45 -7.43 20.79
C ASP A 412 -8.20 -8.84 21.35
N HIS A 413 -9.25 -9.66 21.44
CA HIS A 413 -9.13 -11.03 21.99
C HIS A 413 -8.16 -11.94 21.22
N THR A 414 -7.83 -11.62 19.97
CA THR A 414 -6.85 -12.37 19.18
C THR A 414 -5.41 -12.07 19.59
N VAL A 415 -5.15 -10.84 20.07
CA VAL A 415 -3.86 -10.42 20.62
C VAL A 415 -3.75 -10.81 22.08
N PHE A 416 -4.80 -10.54 22.85
CA PHE A 416 -4.89 -10.85 24.28
C PHE A 416 -5.55 -12.23 24.48
N ALA A 417 -4.88 -13.25 23.93
CA ALA A 417 -5.41 -14.62 23.88
C ALA A 417 -5.80 -15.16 25.27
N GLY A 418 -6.96 -15.82 25.36
CA GLY A 418 -7.50 -16.33 26.62
C GLY A 418 -8.55 -15.41 27.26
N LEU A 419 -8.52 -14.11 26.95
CA LEU A 419 -9.59 -13.21 27.35
C LEU A 419 -10.89 -13.50 26.57
N GLN A 420 -12.02 -13.42 27.28
CA GLN A 420 -13.34 -13.58 26.69
C GLN A 420 -13.87 -12.22 26.21
N LYS A 421 -14.48 -12.19 25.02
CA LYS A 421 -15.11 -10.99 24.48
C LYS A 421 -16.16 -10.42 25.43
N GLY A 422 -16.23 -9.09 25.51
CA GLY A 422 -17.14 -8.37 26.40
C GLY A 422 -16.39 -7.67 27.54
N VAL A 423 -17.10 -7.42 28.63
CA VAL A 423 -16.50 -6.82 29.83
C VAL A 423 -15.43 -7.77 30.37
N LEU A 424 -14.26 -7.23 30.73
CA LEU A 424 -13.19 -8.03 31.32
C LEU A 424 -13.69 -8.69 32.61
N ALA A 425 -13.51 -10.00 32.74
CA ALA A 425 -13.89 -10.71 33.94
C ALA A 425 -13.05 -10.20 35.14
N ALA A 426 -13.68 -10.01 36.30
CA ALA A 426 -12.99 -9.50 37.49
C ALA A 426 -11.80 -10.38 37.91
N GLY A 427 -11.91 -11.71 37.74
CA GLY A 427 -10.81 -12.64 38.00
C GLY A 427 -9.70 -12.64 36.94
N SER A 428 -9.82 -11.83 35.89
CA SER A 428 -8.79 -11.64 34.87
C SER A 428 -8.02 -10.33 35.01
N PHE A 429 -8.31 -9.56 36.07
CA PHE A 429 -7.69 -8.27 36.34
C PHE A 429 -7.03 -8.28 37.72
N HIS A 430 -5.77 -7.84 37.76
CA HIS A 430 -5.04 -7.65 39.00
C HIS A 430 -4.36 -6.28 39.08
N ALA A 431 -4.62 -5.55 40.17
CA ALA A 431 -3.87 -4.34 40.50
C ALA A 431 -2.67 -4.71 41.39
N GLY A 432 -1.46 -4.74 40.81
CA GLY A 432 -0.25 -5.18 41.49
C GLY A 432 0.99 -5.08 40.60
N HIS A 433 2.13 -5.59 41.09
CA HIS A 433 3.40 -5.57 40.34
C HIS A 433 3.48 -6.71 39.30
N SER A 434 2.78 -7.79 39.57
CA SER A 434 2.71 -9.02 38.77
C SER A 434 1.33 -9.66 38.94
N ALA A 435 1.00 -10.66 38.12
CA ALA A 435 -0.16 -11.52 38.34
C ALA A 435 -0.16 -12.09 39.78
N HIS A 436 -1.33 -12.15 40.40
CA HIS A 436 -1.51 -12.71 41.74
C HIS A 436 -1.84 -14.20 41.69
N ASP A 437 -2.64 -14.60 40.71
CA ASP A 437 -2.90 -16.00 40.38
C ASP A 437 -2.93 -16.25 38.85
N ALA A 438 -3.13 -17.51 38.49
CA ALA A 438 -3.12 -17.99 37.11
C ALA A 438 -4.21 -17.39 36.20
N ASN A 439 -5.27 -16.82 36.77
CA ASN A 439 -6.37 -16.25 36.00
C ASN A 439 -6.12 -14.77 35.65
N ASP A 440 -5.18 -14.11 36.34
CA ASP A 440 -4.90 -12.70 36.16
C ASP A 440 -4.15 -12.46 34.85
N HIS A 441 -4.89 -12.08 33.82
CA HIS A 441 -4.34 -11.81 32.49
C HIS A 441 -3.96 -10.35 32.30
N ILE A 442 -4.67 -9.40 32.92
CA ILE A 442 -4.37 -7.96 32.84
C ILE A 442 -3.86 -7.47 34.19
N ILE A 443 -2.61 -7.02 34.20
CA ILE A 443 -1.91 -6.56 35.40
C ILE A 443 -1.72 -5.05 35.30
N TYR A 444 -2.15 -4.32 36.33
CA TYR A 444 -1.94 -2.88 36.45
C TYR A 444 -1.07 -2.52 37.65
N ASN A 445 0.11 -1.98 37.39
CA ASN A 445 1.00 -1.47 38.43
C ASN A 445 0.69 0.00 38.71
N SER A 446 -0.07 0.27 39.76
CA SER A 446 -0.50 1.63 40.11
C SER A 446 0.63 2.57 40.53
N THR A 447 1.81 2.06 40.92
CA THR A 447 2.96 2.92 41.27
C THR A 447 3.67 3.47 40.04
N THR A 448 3.68 2.71 38.94
CA THR A 448 4.35 3.10 37.69
C THR A 448 3.40 3.50 36.58
N GLY A 449 2.13 3.12 36.69
CA GLY A 449 1.12 3.23 35.62
C GLY A 449 1.19 2.12 34.57
N ALA A 450 2.09 1.13 34.71
CA ALA A 450 2.27 0.09 33.71
C ALA A 450 1.06 -0.86 33.60
N LEU A 451 0.68 -1.18 32.37
CA LEU A 451 -0.30 -2.20 32.02
C LEU A 451 0.40 -3.34 31.29
N SER A 452 0.27 -4.55 31.82
CA SER A 452 0.90 -5.74 31.28
C SER A 452 -0.11 -6.85 31.05
N PHE A 453 0.18 -7.69 30.07
CA PHE A 453 -0.57 -8.88 29.76
C PHE A 453 0.22 -10.12 30.15
N ASP A 454 -0.37 -10.97 30.98
CA ASP A 454 0.13 -12.32 31.26
C ASP A 454 -0.55 -13.29 30.29
N SER A 455 0.21 -13.70 29.28
CA SER A 455 -0.26 -14.61 28.23
C SER A 455 -0.21 -16.08 28.63
N ASP A 456 0.62 -16.44 29.62
CA ASP A 456 0.82 -17.85 29.98
C ASP A 456 -0.11 -18.30 31.11
N GLY A 457 -0.65 -17.35 31.90
CA GLY A 457 -1.57 -17.64 32.99
C GLY A 457 -0.95 -18.53 34.05
N LEU A 458 0.38 -18.53 34.18
CA LEU A 458 1.10 -19.32 35.18
C LEU A 458 1.42 -18.51 36.44
N GLY A 459 1.22 -17.19 36.38
CA GLY A 459 1.48 -16.26 37.46
C GLY A 459 2.97 -15.98 37.66
N GLY A 460 3.30 -14.70 37.80
CA GLY A 460 4.51 -14.27 38.50
C GLY A 460 5.79 -14.01 37.71
N HIS A 461 5.98 -14.41 36.44
CA HIS A 461 7.30 -14.18 35.79
C HIS A 461 7.39 -13.84 34.29
N ALA A 462 6.33 -13.91 33.46
CA ALA A 462 6.42 -13.51 32.05
C ALA A 462 5.20 -12.69 31.57
N GLN A 463 5.09 -11.45 32.04
CA GLN A 463 4.11 -10.49 31.52
C GLN A 463 4.73 -9.57 30.46
N VAL A 464 3.99 -9.28 29.39
CA VAL A 464 4.40 -8.32 28.36
C VAL A 464 3.71 -6.99 28.65
N GLN A 465 4.49 -5.97 28.95
CA GLN A 465 3.95 -4.60 29.05
C GLN A 465 3.49 -4.14 27.66
N PHE A 466 2.29 -3.58 27.58
CA PHE A 466 1.72 -3.07 26.33
C PHE A 466 1.34 -1.59 26.41
N ALA A 467 1.14 -1.06 27.62
CA ALA A 467 0.82 0.35 27.79
C ALA A 467 1.31 0.89 29.14
N SER A 468 1.23 2.21 29.28
CA SER A 468 1.41 2.94 30.51
C SER A 468 0.39 4.07 30.63
N LEU A 469 -0.06 4.31 31.85
CA LEU A 469 -0.94 5.40 32.23
C LEU A 469 -0.21 6.38 33.16
N SER A 470 -0.88 7.46 33.54
CA SER A 470 -0.45 8.23 34.70
C SER A 470 -0.47 7.34 35.97
N PRO A 471 0.57 7.37 36.81
CA PRO A 471 0.57 6.62 38.07
C PRO A 471 -0.60 7.01 38.99
N HIS A 472 -0.93 6.09 39.90
CA HIS A 472 -1.91 6.25 40.98
C HIS A 472 -3.37 6.40 40.54
N LEU A 473 -3.71 6.04 39.30
CA LEU A 473 -5.10 5.87 38.90
C LEU A 473 -5.70 4.63 39.57
N TYR A 474 -6.98 4.71 39.94
CA TYR A 474 -7.74 3.57 40.47
C TYR A 474 -8.46 2.87 39.32
N LEU A 475 -7.79 1.86 38.73
CA LEU A 475 -8.36 1.03 37.66
C LEU A 475 -9.00 -0.22 38.23
N GLY A 476 -10.03 -0.69 37.54
CA GLY A 476 -10.64 -2.01 37.74
C GLY A 476 -10.92 -2.68 36.39
N GLU A 477 -11.45 -3.89 36.43
CA GLU A 477 -11.84 -4.67 35.25
C GLU A 477 -12.82 -3.90 34.34
N ASN A 478 -13.67 -3.05 34.95
CA ASN A 478 -14.61 -2.22 34.22
C ASN A 478 -13.93 -1.16 33.33
N SER A 479 -12.65 -0.85 33.52
CA SER A 479 -11.89 0.03 32.64
C SER A 479 -11.59 -0.59 31.27
N PHE A 480 -11.83 -1.90 31.10
CA PHE A 480 -11.47 -2.67 29.91
C PHE A 480 -12.69 -3.23 29.19
N LEU A 481 -12.58 -3.33 27.86
CA LEU A 481 -13.50 -4.06 27.00
C LEU A 481 -12.70 -4.96 26.06
N VAL A 482 -13.05 -6.24 25.99
CA VAL A 482 -12.43 -7.20 25.09
C VAL A 482 -13.26 -7.30 23.81
N THR A 483 -12.65 -7.07 22.65
CA THR A 483 -13.34 -6.96 21.34
C THR A 483 -13.07 -8.12 20.40
#